data_AF-R5AFV9-F1
#
_entry.id   AF-R5AFV9-F1
#
_cell.length_a   1.000
_cell.length_b   1.000
_cell.length_c   1.000
_cell.angle_alpha   90.00
_cell.angle_beta   90.00
_cell.angle_gamma   90.00
#
_symmetry.space_group_name_H-M   'P 1'
#
loop_
_entity.id
_entity.type
_entity.pdbx_description
1 polymer ?
#
loop_
_entity_poly.entity_id
_entity_poly.type
_entity_poly.pdbx_seq_one_letter_code
_entity_poly.pdbx_strand_id
1 'polypeptide(L)'
;MLEGAQLTFYAYESALGPWGGKAVSLCTALFALATLVAWSCYGREGLCYLTGGKGVTGYALAASGAAVLGCVLPLGAVFQLGDAMNGLMALPNLVALFCLRREVLPRVRGGVKIS
;
A
#
# COMPACT_ATOMS: atom_id res chain seq x y z
N MET A 1 6.43 -24.16 6.35
CA MET A 1 6.76 -22.97 7.17
C MET A 1 5.47 -22.17 7.33
N LEU A 2 5.14 -21.70 8.52
CA LEU A 2 4.02 -20.77 8.70
C LEU A 2 4.45 -19.40 8.16
N GLU A 3 3.78 -18.88 7.15
CA GLU A 3 4.08 -17.57 6.55
C GLU A 3 2.97 -16.55 6.82
N GLY A 4 3.37 -15.30 7.03
CA GLY A 4 2.47 -14.15 7.14
C GLY A 4 1.46 -14.30 8.28
N ALA A 5 0.17 -14.24 7.92
CA ALA A 5 -0.93 -14.21 8.88
C ALA A 5 -1.01 -15.48 9.75
N GLN A 6 -0.62 -16.65 9.22
CA GLN A 6 -0.65 -17.90 10.00
C GLN A 6 0.33 -17.90 11.17
N LEU A 7 1.50 -17.26 11.01
CA LEU A 7 2.51 -17.16 12.07
C LEU A 7 2.01 -16.28 13.22
N THR A 8 1.36 -15.16 12.90
CA THR A 8 0.74 -14.27 13.90
C THR A 8 -0.44 -14.94 14.60
N PHE A 9 -1.23 -15.76 13.88
CA PHE A 9 -2.29 -16.56 14.50
C PHE A 9 -1.74 -17.55 15.53
N TYR A 10 -0.73 -18.31 15.17
CA TYR A 10 -0.13 -19.30 16.05
C TYR A 10 0.52 -18.65 17.28
N ALA A 11 1.22 -17.53 17.08
CA ALA A 11 1.82 -16.77 18.18
C ALA A 11 0.76 -16.22 19.15
N TYR A 12 -0.33 -15.62 18.65
CA TYR A 12 -1.40 -15.08 19.50
C TYR A 12 -2.27 -16.16 20.15
N GLU A 13 -2.51 -17.27 19.47
CA GLU A 13 -3.19 -18.43 20.06
C GLU A 13 -2.38 -19.03 21.19
N SER A 14 -1.05 -19.10 21.04
CA SER A 14 -0.14 -19.56 22.10
C SER A 14 -0.08 -18.62 23.31
N ALA A 15 -0.26 -17.31 23.11
CA ALA A 15 -0.12 -16.31 24.17
C ALA A 15 -1.44 -15.97 24.88
N LEU A 16 -2.58 -15.97 24.17
CA LEU A 16 -3.90 -15.55 24.69
C LEU A 16 -4.94 -16.69 24.68
N GLY A 17 -4.57 -17.90 24.26
CA GLY A 17 -5.51 -19.02 24.12
C GLY A 17 -6.41 -18.92 22.88
N PRO A 18 -7.42 -19.81 22.71
CA PRO A 18 -8.23 -19.93 21.49
C PRO A 18 -9.10 -18.70 21.16
N TRP A 19 -9.26 -17.76 22.10
CA TRP A 19 -9.91 -16.48 21.85
C TRP A 19 -8.99 -15.48 21.14
N GLY A 20 -7.68 -15.54 21.36
CA GLY A 20 -6.69 -14.66 20.74
C GLY A 20 -6.65 -14.82 19.23
N GLY A 21 -6.69 -16.06 18.73
CA GLY A 21 -6.70 -16.34 17.29
C GLY A 21 -7.91 -15.74 16.56
N LYS A 22 -9.12 -15.85 17.15
CA LYS A 22 -10.35 -15.28 16.56
C LYS A 22 -10.32 -13.76 16.49
N ALA A 23 -9.91 -13.09 17.57
CA ALA A 23 -9.82 -11.62 17.62
C ALA A 23 -8.82 -11.08 16.59
N VAL A 24 -7.63 -11.69 16.50
CA VAL A 24 -6.61 -11.33 15.49
C VAL A 24 -7.16 -11.53 14.08
N SER A 25 -7.99 -12.56 13.85
CA SER A 25 -8.47 -12.86 12.49
C SER A 25 -9.42 -11.80 11.97
N LEU A 26 -10.27 -11.31 12.86
CA LEU A 26 -11.19 -10.23 12.58
C LEU A 26 -10.42 -8.93 12.33
N CYS A 27 -9.44 -8.61 13.17
CA CYS A 27 -8.60 -7.42 13.01
C CYS A 27 -7.82 -7.45 11.69
N THR A 28 -7.20 -8.58 11.35
CA THR A 28 -6.45 -8.74 10.10
C THR A 28 -7.37 -8.64 8.88
N ALA A 29 -8.57 -9.23 8.94
CA ALA A 29 -9.55 -9.11 7.85
C ALA A 29 -9.99 -7.65 7.64
N LEU A 30 -10.34 -6.95 8.72
CA LEU A 30 -10.72 -5.53 8.67
C LEU A 30 -9.57 -4.64 8.17
N PHE A 31 -8.35 -4.91 8.60
CA PHE A 31 -7.16 -4.19 8.16
C PHE A 31 -6.83 -4.43 6.68
N ALA A 32 -6.96 -5.67 6.22
CA ALA A 32 -6.79 -6.02 4.81
C ALA A 32 -7.85 -5.33 3.93
N LEU A 33 -9.10 -5.31 4.38
CA LEU A 33 -10.19 -4.57 3.70
C LEU A 33 -9.90 -3.06 3.67
N ALA A 34 -9.50 -2.46 4.78
CA ALA A 34 -9.17 -1.04 4.84
C ALA A 34 -8.01 -0.69 3.89
N THR A 35 -7.00 -1.56 3.82
CA THR A 35 -5.85 -1.39 2.91
C THR A 35 -6.30 -1.50 1.46
N LEU A 36 -7.09 -2.52 1.10
CA LEU A 36 -7.65 -2.67 -0.25
C LEU A 36 -8.47 -1.44 -0.67
N VAL A 37 -9.30 -0.91 0.23
CA VAL A 37 -10.10 0.29 -0.03
C VAL A 37 -9.22 1.52 -0.20
N ALA A 38 -8.21 1.69 0.65
CA ALA A 38 -7.25 2.79 0.55
C ALA A 38 -6.51 2.78 -0.79
N TRP A 39 -5.96 1.63 -1.19
CA TRP A 39 -5.26 1.46 -2.47
C TRP A 39 -6.20 1.65 -3.67
N SER A 40 -7.45 1.18 -3.58
CA SER A 40 -8.47 1.42 -4.61
C SER A 40 -8.80 2.91 -4.75
N CYS A 41 -8.83 3.66 -3.64
CA CYS A 41 -9.08 5.09 -3.65
C CYS A 41 -7.89 5.87 -4.23
N TYR A 42 -6.66 5.57 -3.81
CA TYR A 42 -5.43 6.14 -4.38
C TYR A 42 -5.36 5.93 -5.90
N GLY A 43 -5.69 4.73 -6.31
CA GLY A 43 -5.77 4.35 -7.70
C GLY A 43 -6.78 5.17 -8.52
N ARG A 44 -7.98 5.35 -7.98
CA ARG A 44 -9.04 6.14 -8.59
C ARG A 44 -8.64 7.60 -8.73
N GLU A 45 -7.99 8.16 -7.71
CA GLU A 45 -7.45 9.52 -7.71
C GLU A 45 -6.37 9.68 -8.79
N GLY A 46 -5.43 8.73 -8.85
CA GLY A 46 -4.34 8.73 -9.84
C GLY A 46 -4.84 8.60 -11.28
N LEU A 47 -5.85 7.76 -11.52
CA LEU A 47 -6.46 7.66 -12.85
C LEU A 47 -7.28 8.91 -13.19
N CYS A 48 -7.99 9.49 -12.22
CA CYS A 48 -8.70 10.75 -12.41
C CYS A 48 -7.73 11.88 -12.82
N TYR A 49 -6.55 11.91 -12.20
CA TYR A 49 -5.46 12.83 -12.53
C TYR A 49 -4.88 12.59 -13.94
N LEU A 50 -4.69 11.32 -14.33
CA LEU A 50 -4.15 10.98 -15.66
C LEU A 50 -5.15 11.15 -16.81
N THR A 51 -6.44 10.88 -16.58
CA THR A 51 -7.48 10.82 -17.63
C THR A 51 -8.43 12.02 -17.62
N GLY A 52 -8.20 13.01 -16.76
CA GLY A 52 -8.99 14.24 -16.71
C GLY A 52 -10.48 14.01 -16.40
N GLY A 53 -10.79 13.00 -15.57
CA GLY A 53 -12.16 12.73 -15.08
C GLY A 53 -13.02 11.76 -15.90
N LYS A 54 -12.49 11.10 -16.96
CA LYS A 54 -13.30 10.27 -17.88
C LYS A 54 -13.22 8.74 -17.70
N GLY A 55 -12.63 8.23 -16.60
CA GLY A 55 -12.35 6.78 -16.44
C GLY A 55 -12.83 6.11 -15.15
N VAL A 56 -13.66 6.78 -14.34
CA VAL A 56 -13.97 6.36 -12.95
C VAL A 56 -14.58 4.95 -12.86
N THR A 57 -15.43 4.56 -13.81
CA THR A 57 -16.08 3.23 -13.84
C THR A 57 -15.14 2.10 -14.29
N GLY A 58 -14.20 2.37 -15.20
CA GLY A 58 -13.19 1.39 -15.60
C GLY A 58 -12.21 1.06 -14.47
N TYR A 59 -11.94 2.04 -13.59
CA TYR A 59 -11.06 1.85 -12.44
C TYR A 59 -11.65 0.91 -11.38
N ALA A 60 -12.96 1.01 -11.11
CA ALA A 60 -13.62 0.12 -10.16
C ALA A 60 -13.54 -1.35 -10.61
N LEU A 61 -13.60 -1.61 -11.93
CA LEU A 61 -13.46 -2.94 -12.51
C LEU A 61 -12.02 -3.47 -12.45
N ALA A 62 -11.03 -2.60 -12.67
CA ALA A 62 -9.62 -2.95 -12.53
C ALA A 62 -9.24 -3.21 -11.07
N ALA A 63 -9.76 -2.41 -10.13
CA ALA A 63 -9.53 -2.57 -8.70
C ALA A 63 -10.15 -3.87 -8.15
N SER A 64 -11.37 -4.21 -8.56
CA SER A 64 -11.98 -5.51 -8.20
C SER A 64 -11.23 -6.67 -8.84
N GLY A 65 -10.79 -6.54 -10.09
CA GLY A 65 -9.93 -7.53 -10.76
C GLY A 65 -8.59 -7.74 -10.05
N ALA A 66 -7.94 -6.66 -9.60
CA ALA A 66 -6.71 -6.71 -8.83
C ALA A 66 -6.91 -7.34 -7.44
N ALA A 67 -8.03 -7.06 -6.77
CA ALA A 67 -8.38 -7.70 -5.50
C ALA A 67 -8.61 -9.21 -5.66
N VAL A 68 -9.29 -9.63 -6.73
CA VAL A 68 -9.49 -11.05 -7.07
C VAL A 68 -8.16 -11.72 -7.41
N LEU A 69 -7.32 -11.08 -8.23
CA LEU A 69 -5.98 -11.57 -8.54
C LEU A 69 -5.12 -11.68 -7.26
N GLY A 70 -5.23 -10.74 -6.33
CA GLY A 70 -4.56 -10.80 -5.02
C GLY A 70 -4.96 -12.00 -4.16
N CYS A 71 -6.19 -12.51 -4.32
CA CYS A 71 -6.62 -13.76 -3.66
C CYS A 71 -6.12 -15.03 -4.37
N VAL A 72 -5.79 -14.94 -5.67
CA VAL A 72 -5.39 -16.08 -6.50
C VAL A 72 -3.85 -16.23 -6.56
N LEU A 73 -3.10 -15.13 -6.45
CA LEU A 73 -1.64 -15.15 -6.46
C LEU A 73 -1.04 -15.55 -5.10
N PRO A 74 0.09 -16.27 -5.07
CA PRO A 74 0.79 -16.58 -3.84
C PRO A 74 1.33 -15.31 -3.18
N LEU A 75 1.28 -15.22 -1.84
CA LEU A 75 1.71 -14.04 -1.07
C LEU A 75 3.09 -13.52 -1.53
N GLY A 76 4.06 -14.42 -1.74
CA GLY A 76 5.40 -14.05 -2.18
C GLY A 76 5.41 -13.30 -3.52
N ALA A 77 4.60 -13.72 -4.50
CA ALA A 77 4.51 -13.05 -5.79
C ALA A 77 3.82 -11.68 -5.68
N VAL A 78 2.82 -11.56 -4.79
CA VAL A 78 2.13 -10.29 -4.54
C VAL A 78 3.08 -9.28 -3.89
N PHE A 79 3.87 -9.71 -2.90
CA PHE A 79 4.88 -8.86 -2.27
C PHE A 79 5.96 -8.44 -3.26
N GLN A 80 6.51 -9.36 -4.06
CA GLN A 80 7.51 -9.03 -5.07
C GLN A 80 6.99 -8.05 -6.13
N LEU A 81 5.75 -8.24 -6.60
CA LEU A 81 5.11 -7.32 -7.53
C LEU A 81 4.87 -5.95 -6.90
N GLY A 82 4.43 -5.92 -5.64
CA GLY A 82 4.24 -4.70 -4.86
C GLY A 82 5.54 -3.91 -4.69
N ASP A 83 6.60 -4.57 -4.25
CA ASP A 83 7.93 -3.95 -4.11
C ASP A 83 8.48 -3.47 -5.46
N ALA A 84 8.27 -4.21 -6.55
CA ALA A 84 8.68 -3.79 -7.89
C ALA A 84 7.92 -2.53 -8.36
N MET A 85 6.60 -2.48 -8.18
CA MET A 85 5.77 -1.32 -8.52
C MET A 85 6.13 -0.09 -7.66
N ASN A 86 6.34 -0.30 -6.36
CA ASN A 86 6.69 0.76 -5.43
C ASN A 86 8.12 1.28 -5.69
N GLY A 87 9.06 0.39 -6.03
CA GLY A 87 10.40 0.74 -6.49
C GLY A 87 10.38 1.53 -7.80
N LEU A 88 9.52 1.15 -8.75
CA LEU A 88 9.35 1.87 -10.01
C LEU A 88 8.77 3.28 -9.79
N MET A 89 7.93 3.49 -8.78
CA MET A 89 7.41 4.81 -8.40
C MET A 89 8.40 5.63 -7.56
N ALA A 90 9.19 4.95 -6.72
CA ALA A 90 10.23 5.57 -5.91
C ALA A 90 11.41 6.06 -6.75
N LEU A 91 11.80 5.34 -7.81
CA LEU A 91 12.87 5.73 -8.73
C LEU A 91 12.70 7.14 -9.32
N PRO A 92 11.60 7.49 -10.01
CA PRO A 92 11.41 8.82 -10.55
C PRO A 92 11.29 9.87 -9.45
N ASN A 93 10.67 9.54 -8.31
CA ASN A 93 10.55 10.48 -7.19
C ASN A 93 11.93 10.79 -6.56
N LEU A 94 12.79 9.78 -6.38
CA LEU A 94 14.14 9.94 -5.88
C LEU A 94 15.03 10.71 -6.87
N VAL A 95 14.92 10.44 -8.17
CA VAL A 95 15.64 11.19 -9.20
C VAL A 95 15.19 12.66 -9.23
N ALA A 96 13.89 12.92 -9.17
CA ALA A 96 13.33 14.26 -9.07
C ALA A 96 13.83 14.96 -7.81
N LEU A 97 13.77 14.32 -6.64
CA LEU A 97 14.25 14.87 -5.37
C LEU A 97 15.76 15.16 -5.42
N PHE A 98 16.56 14.28 -6.03
CA PHE A 98 18.00 14.46 -6.15
C PHE A 98 18.35 15.64 -7.06
N CYS A 99 17.55 15.88 -8.10
CA CYS A 99 17.68 17.04 -8.99
C CYS A 99 17.19 18.32 -8.29
N LEU A 100 16.04 18.26 -7.62
CA LEU A 100 15.42 19.36 -6.88
C LEU A 100 16.18 19.72 -5.59
N ARG A 101 17.06 18.85 -5.08
CA ARG A 101 17.88 19.14 -3.89
C ARG A 101 18.65 20.45 -4.05
N ARG A 102 19.10 20.78 -5.27
CA ARG A 102 19.82 22.03 -5.56
C ARG A 102 18.92 23.28 -5.48
N GLU A 103 17.62 23.15 -5.70
CA GLU A 103 16.61 24.22 -5.70
C GLU A 103 15.88 24.37 -4.36
N VAL A 104 15.70 23.27 -3.62
CA VAL A 104 14.92 23.22 -2.37
C VAL A 104 15.79 23.44 -1.13
N LEU A 105 17.06 23.02 -1.13
CA LEU A 105 18.00 23.30 -0.02
C LEU A 105 18.13 24.80 0.33
N PRO A 106 18.17 25.72 -0.64
CA PRO A 106 18.15 27.16 -0.36
C PRO A 106 16.83 27.63 0.27
N ARG A 107 15.68 27.12 -0.20
CA ARG A 107 14.34 27.53 0.26
C ARG A 107 14.00 26.98 1.66
N VAL A 108 14.43 25.76 2.00
CA VAL A 108 14.27 25.18 3.34
C VAL A 108 15.19 25.88 4.35
N ARG A 109 16.42 26.24 3.97
CA ARG A 109 17.31 27.04 4.85
C ARG A 109 16.81 28.46 5.11
N GLY A 110 16.01 29.03 4.22
CA GLY A 110 15.33 30.32 4.43
C GLY A 110 14.14 30.25 5.39
N GLY A 111 13.46 29.11 5.50
CA GLY A 111 12.31 28.90 6.38
C GLY A 111 12.64 28.47 7.81
N VAL A 112 13.88 28.03 8.09
CA VAL A 112 14.35 27.61 9.44
C VAL A 112 14.96 28.78 10.23
N LYS A 113 14.79 30.04 9.76
CA LYS A 113 15.27 31.25 10.45
C LYS A 113 14.19 32.07 11.14
N ILE A 114 13.04 31.46 11.45
CA ILE A 114 11.95 32.09 12.21
C ILE A 114 11.41 31.10 13.26
N SER A 115 12.16 30.94 14.36
CA SER A 115 11.79 31.45 15.69
C SER A 115 12.86 31.10 16.70
#